data_AF-A0AAE3FIF2-F1
#
_entry.id   AF-A0AAE3FIF2-F1
#
_cell.length_a   1.000
_cell.length_b   1.000
_cell.length_c   1.000
_cell.angle_alpha   90.00
_cell.angle_beta   90.00
_cell.angle_gamma   90.00
#
_symmetry.space_group_name_H-M   'P 1'
#
loop_
_entity.id
_entity.type
_entity.pdbx_description
1 polymer ?
#
loop_
_entity_poly.entity_id
_entity_poly.type
_entity_poly.pdbx_seq_one_letter_code
_entity_poly.pdbx_strand_id
1 'polypeptide(L)' 'TARPDAYCDYIHGEDTVRKLSSEKNTVGFLFDGIGKSELFPYVEKYGSLPRKTFSMGEARDKRYYMECRKIK' A
#
# COMPACT_ATOMS: atom_id res chain seq x y z
N THR A 1 5.54 9.32 24.86
CA THR A 1 4.81 10.58 25.11
C THR A 1 3.95 10.88 23.90
N ALA A 2 2.65 11.11 24.06
CA ALA A 2 1.75 11.39 22.94
C ALA A 2 2.01 12.80 22.38
N ARG A 3 1.95 12.97 21.05
CA ARG A 3 2.00 14.28 20.36
C ARG A 3 0.62 14.62 19.79
N PRO A 4 -0.23 15.35 20.53
CA PRO A 4 -1.60 15.65 20.10
C PRO A 4 -1.68 16.62 18.91
N ASP A 5 -0.58 17.31 18.61
CA ASP A 5 -0.38 18.18 17.44
C ASP A 5 0.05 17.43 16.17
N ALA A 6 0.43 16.16 16.29
CA ALA A 6 0.79 15.35 15.15
C ALA A 6 -0.46 14.76 14.47
N TYR A 7 -0.48 14.83 13.13
CA TYR A 7 -1.49 14.20 12.30
C TYR A 7 -0.84 13.20 11.34
N CYS A 8 -1.61 12.19 10.92
CA CYS A 8 -1.17 11.17 9.97
C CYS A 8 -1.88 11.39 8.63
N ASP A 9 -1.13 11.36 7.54
CA ASP A 9 -1.65 11.48 6.17
C ASP A 9 -1.24 10.25 5.35
N TYR A 10 -2.10 9.85 4.42
CA TYR A 10 -1.91 8.73 3.51
C TYR A 10 -1.59 9.24 2.11
N ILE A 11 -0.29 9.38 1.85
CA ILE A 11 0.21 9.91 0.57
C ILE A 11 0.45 8.78 -0.43
N HIS A 12 -0.10 8.93 -1.63
CA HIS A 12 0.22 8.07 -2.76
C HIS A 12 1.41 8.66 -3.55
N GLY A 13 2.40 7.82 -3.82
CA GLY A 13 3.58 8.18 -4.62
C GLY A 13 4.82 8.45 -3.78
N GLU A 14 5.90 7.74 -4.10
CA GLU A 14 7.18 7.82 -3.39
C GLU A 14 7.78 9.23 -3.43
N ASP A 15 7.77 9.89 -4.59
CA ASP A 15 8.35 11.23 -4.75
C ASP A 15 7.66 12.27 -3.85
N THR A 16 6.34 12.18 -3.72
CA THR A 16 5.56 13.08 -2.86
C THR A 16 5.92 12.86 -1.39
N VAL A 17 6.03 11.60 -0.95
CA VAL A 17 6.46 11.26 0.42
C VAL A 17 7.87 11.80 0.69
N ARG A 18 8.81 11.60 -0.24
CA ARG A 18 10.19 12.09 -0.12
C ARG A 18 10.25 13.60 -0.01
N LYS A 19 9.47 14.32 -0.83
CA LYS A 19 9.37 15.78 -0.78
C LYS A 19 8.83 16.27 0.56
N LEU A 20 7.67 15.76 1.00
CA LEU A 20 7.05 16.19 2.26
C LEU A 20 7.91 15.86 3.50
N SER A 21 8.62 14.74 3.47
CA SER A 21 9.51 14.31 4.55
C SER A 21 10.81 15.13 4.64
N SER A 22 11.11 15.96 3.64
CA SER A 22 12.27 16.86 3.66
C SER A 22 11.99 18.15 4.45
N GLU A 23 10.73 18.43 4.78
CA GLU A 23 10.32 19.59 5.57
C GLU A 23 10.67 19.44 7.06
N LYS A 24 10.62 20.54 7.81
CA LYS A 24 10.85 20.49 9.26
C LYS A 24 9.69 19.81 9.96
N ASN A 25 10.01 18.97 10.96
CA ASN A 25 9.05 18.27 11.81
C ASN A 25 8.14 17.25 11.09
N THR A 26 8.56 16.74 9.93
CA THR A 26 7.85 15.68 9.21
C THR A 26 8.63 14.36 9.21
N VAL A 27 7.91 13.25 9.09
CA VAL A 27 8.46 11.91 8.90
C VAL A 27 7.59 11.16 7.91
N GLY A 28 8.22 10.48 6.95
CA GLY A 28 7.53 9.65 5.98
C GLY A 28 7.91 8.20 6.14
N PHE A 29 6.91 7.32 5.96
CA PHE A 29 7.12 5.89 5.86
C PHE A 29 6.88 5.46 4.42
N LEU A 30 7.91 4.89 3.80
CA LEU A 30 7.74 4.16 2.54
C LEU A 30 7.47 2.71 2.89
N PHE A 31 6.39 2.19 2.35
CA PHE A 31 6.03 0.79 2.50
C PHE A 31 5.93 0.16 1.12
N ASP A 32 6.83 -0.79 0.86
CA ASP A 32 6.89 -1.51 -0.42
C ASP A 32 5.68 -2.43 -0.64
N GLY A 33 4.85 -2.59 0.40
CA GLY A 33 3.67 -3.42 0.40
C GLY A 33 3.99 -4.90 0.66
N ILE A 34 2.94 -5.73 0.60
CA ILE A 34 3.08 -7.18 0.63
C ILE A 34 3.33 -7.69 -0.78
N GLY A 35 4.36 -8.52 -0.97
CA GLY A 35 4.64 -9.17 -2.24
C GLY A 35 3.50 -10.11 -2.66
N LYS A 36 3.31 -10.32 -3.97
CA LYS A 36 2.26 -11.24 -4.48
C LYS A 36 2.35 -12.64 -3.88
N SER A 37 3.56 -13.15 -3.70
CA SER A 37 3.84 -14.46 -3.10
C SER A 37 3.60 -14.51 -1.59
N GLU A 38 3.57 -13.36 -0.92
CA GLU A 38 3.42 -13.24 0.53
C GLU A 38 1.96 -13.11 0.96
N LEU A 39 1.05 -12.77 0.02
CA LEU A 39 -0.35 -12.53 0.33
C LEU A 39 -1.03 -13.74 0.98
N PHE A 40 -0.90 -14.93 0.39
CA PHE A 40 -1.56 -16.13 0.94
C PHE A 40 -0.96 -16.59 2.28
N PRO A 41 0.38 -16.72 2.42
CA PRO A 41 0.98 -17.04 3.71
C PRO A 41 0.60 -16.04 4.82
N TYR A 42 0.49 -14.75 4.47
CA TYR A 42 0.08 -13.73 5.44
C TYR A 42 -1.36 -13.94 5.89
N VAL A 43 -2.29 -14.14 4.96
CA VAL A 43 -3.72 -14.34 5.28
C VAL A 43 -3.95 -15.61 6.08
N GLU A 44 -3.24 -16.69 5.74
CA GLU A 44 -3.30 -17.94 6.50
C GLU A 44 -2.86 -17.74 7.95
N LYS A 45 -1.79 -16.97 8.18
CA LYS A 45 -1.22 -16.77 9.52
C LYS A 45 -1.95 -15.73 10.36
N TYR A 46 -2.45 -14.65 9.74
CA TYR A 46 -2.95 -13.46 10.47
C TYR A 46 -4.41 -13.09 10.16
N GLY A 47 -5.07 -13.82 9.25
CA GLY A 47 -6.45 -13.55 8.85
C GLY A 47 -6.58 -12.50 7.76
N SER A 48 -7.80 -12.00 7.56
CA SER A 48 -8.11 -11.08 6.46
C SER A 48 -7.50 -9.70 6.67
N LEU A 49 -6.97 -9.14 5.57
CA LEU A 49 -6.50 -7.76 5.52
C LEU A 49 -7.69 -6.77 5.47
N PRO A 50 -7.53 -5.52 5.95
CA PRO A 50 -8.51 -4.47 5.72
C PRO A 50 -8.92 -4.32 4.24
N ARG A 51 -10.12 -3.79 3.99
CA ARG A 51 -10.53 -3.54 2.61
C ARG A 51 -9.60 -2.48 2.03
N LYS A 52 -9.08 -2.73 0.82
CA LYS A 52 -8.17 -1.84 0.07
C LYS A 52 -6.75 -1.70 0.66
N THR A 53 -6.27 -2.65 1.48
CA THR A 53 -4.90 -2.56 2.03
C THR A 53 -3.81 -2.55 0.96
N PHE A 54 -4.02 -3.21 -0.19
CA PHE A 54 -3.05 -3.25 -1.26
C PHE A 54 -3.70 -3.10 -2.63
N SER A 55 -3.11 -2.25 -3.45
CA SER A 55 -3.36 -2.20 -4.88
C SER A 55 -2.29 -3.02 -5.60
N MET A 56 -2.35 -4.34 -5.49
CA MET A 56 -1.32 -5.24 -6.01
C MET A 56 -1.26 -5.25 -7.55
N GLY A 57 -0.08 -5.03 -8.13
CA GLY A 57 0.14 -4.94 -9.58
C GLY A 57 -0.04 -3.53 -10.16
N GLU A 58 0.46 -3.32 -11.38
CA GLU A 58 0.41 -2.03 -12.06
C GLU A 58 -1.04 -1.62 -12.36
N ALA A 59 -1.32 -0.31 -12.43
CA ALA A 59 -2.64 0.18 -12.84
C ALA A 59 -3.06 -0.39 -14.21
N ARG A 60 -2.07 -0.69 -15.07
CA ARG A 60 -2.27 -1.34 -16.36
C ARG A 60 -2.69 -2.80 -16.22
N ASP A 61 -2.13 -3.56 -15.29
CA ASP A 61 -2.50 -4.96 -15.05
C ASP A 61 -3.94 -5.07 -14.53
N LYS A 62 -4.39 -4.05 -13.79
CA LYS A 62 -5.76 -3.96 -13.26
C LYS A 62 -6.83 -3.81 -14.35
N ARG A 63 -6.47 -3.32 -15.55
CA ARG A 63 -7.41 -3.25 -16.70
C ARG A 63 -7.85 -4.63 -17.19
N TYR A 64 -7.04 -5.67 -16.99
CA TYR A 64 -7.35 -7.02 -17.45
C TYR A 64 -8.22 -7.82 -16.46
N TYR A 65 -8.56 -7.29 -15.28
CA TYR A 65 -9.46 -7.99 -14.32
C TYR A 65 -10.86 -8.23 -14.88
N MET A 66 -11.30 -7.42 -15.84
CA MET A 66 -12.61 -7.57 -16.51
C MET A 66 -12.53 -8.44 -17.77
N GLU A 67 -11.33 -8.72 -18.25
CA GLU A 67 -11.11 -9.66 -19.36
C GLU A 67 -10.98 -11.07 -18.76
N CYS A 68 -12.10 -11.65 -18.35
CA CYS A 68 -12.17 -13.03 -17.89
C CYS A 68 -11.72 -13.98 -19.02
N ARG A 69 -10.41 -14.21 -19.16
CA ARG A 69 -9.88 -15.20 -20.08
C ARG A 69 -10.10 -16.58 -19.46
N LYS A 70 -11.00 -17.35 -20.04
CA LYS A 70 -11.30 -18.74 -19.63
C LYS A 70 -9.98 -19.52 -19.56
N ILE A 71 -9.61 -19.97 -18.36
CA ILE A 71 -8.50 -20.91 -18.17
C ILE A 71 -9.01 -22.25 -18.72
N LYS A 72 -8.27 -22.83 -19.68
CA LYS A 72 -8.51 -24.16 -20.23
C LYS A 72 -7.68 -25.18 -19.47
#